data_AF-A0A3D3V0D6-F1
#
_entry.id   AF-A0A3D3V0D6-F1
#
_cell.length_a   1.000
_cell.length_b   1.000
_cell.length_c   1.000
_cell.angle_alpha   90.00
_cell.angle_beta   90.00
_cell.angle_gamma   90.00
#
_symmetry.space_group_name_H-M   'P 1'
#
loop_
_entity.id
_entity.type
_entity.pdbx_description
1 polymer ?
#
loop_
_entity_poly.entity_id
_entity_poly.type
_entity_poly.pdbx_seq_one_letter_code
_entity_poly.pdbx_strand_id
1 'polypeptide(L)'
;MSGPNARGFDDFTALLKAGIRAVRDFDPEIPIVVHLAEGGNNSLFRWFFDELIKRNVDFDVIGVSYYPYWHGTLEELSFNLNDVSQRYKKDVLVVETAYPWTLQDADGHGNIFGDESLQWTAGYLATVRGQTSFLRDLIKVLKQVPNGRGLGLFYWEGAWIPVKGAGWKTDEGNPWENQALFDFQGNALETLKIFRNYEELLEEKAELVQVSSITLESIVGSVELPQRVRALFSDDSLRLVPVVWQVEEGKLKDAGEYRIMGKIDGYDTIVEARLLIKEPTNYLSNWSFETGNFDPWIVEGNKQSVKLVRASPPQNAHHGVYAVNYWLDKPFEFEMYQIVRDLPVGTYKLSMWIQGSGGDEVELSISSHGGEKASVRIENKGWLQWNHPVLEVQITSGTARISLHVKGKAGNWGWVDEFQLIKVK
;
A
#
# COMPACT_ATOMS: atom_id res chain seq x y z
N MET A 1 9.27 21.41 15.03
CA MET A 1 8.45 22.62 15.29
C MET A 1 8.01 23.20 13.96
N SER A 2 6.71 23.24 13.68
CA SER A 2 6.14 23.90 12.51
C SER A 2 5.06 24.88 12.97
N GLY A 3 5.25 26.16 12.64
CA GLY A 3 4.31 27.24 12.90
C GLY A 3 4.77 28.49 12.13
N PRO A 4 3.88 29.45 11.86
CA PRO A 4 4.13 30.60 10.98
C PRO A 4 5.27 31.55 11.42
N ASN A 5 5.85 31.33 12.61
CA ASN A 5 7.02 32.05 13.14
C ASN A 5 8.26 31.16 13.33
N ALA A 6 8.22 29.88 12.94
CA ALA A 6 9.37 28.99 13.04
C ALA A 6 10.37 29.35 11.93
N ARG A 7 11.52 29.96 12.27
CA ARG A 7 12.58 30.35 11.31
C ARG A 7 13.39 29.16 10.77
N GLY A 8 12.78 27.98 10.70
CA GLY A 8 13.36 26.76 10.12
C GLY A 8 14.56 26.20 10.90
N PHE A 9 15.47 25.56 10.17
CA PHE A 9 16.65 24.87 10.73
C PHE A 9 17.71 25.79 11.34
N ASP A 10 17.72 27.09 11.01
CA ASP A 10 18.74 28.01 11.52
C ASP A 10 18.63 28.20 13.03
N ASP A 11 17.44 28.56 13.52
CA ASP A 11 17.17 28.71 14.96
C ASP A 11 17.27 27.36 15.69
N PHE A 12 16.76 26.28 15.08
CA PHE A 12 16.85 24.94 15.65
C PHE A 12 18.30 24.51 15.87
N THR A 13 19.15 24.64 14.86
CA THR A 13 20.57 24.27 14.99
C THR A 13 21.35 25.22 15.89
N ALA A 14 20.94 26.49 16.02
CA ALA A 14 21.53 27.39 17.01
C ALA A 14 21.32 26.89 18.45
N LEU A 15 20.10 26.41 18.77
CA LEU A 15 19.81 25.79 20.07
C LEU A 15 20.57 24.48 20.25
N LEU A 16 20.58 23.62 19.22
CA LEU A 16 21.28 22.34 19.28
C LEU A 16 22.78 22.53 19.54
N LYS A 17 23.42 23.48 18.82
CA LYS A 17 24.83 23.84 19.03
C LYS A 17 25.12 24.39 20.43
N ALA A 18 24.18 25.13 21.02
CA ALA A 18 24.35 25.63 22.38
C ALA A 18 24.41 24.49 23.40
N GLY A 19 23.56 23.47 23.26
CA GLY A 19 23.61 22.26 24.08
C GLY A 19 24.90 21.46 23.87
N ILE A 20 25.30 21.26 22.60
CA ILE A 20 26.54 20.57 22.25
C ILE A 20 27.76 21.27 22.86
N ARG A 21 27.85 22.60 22.73
CA ARG A 21 28.95 23.37 23.31
C ARG A 21 29.03 23.19 24.82
N ALA A 22 27.90 23.19 25.53
CA ALA A 22 27.89 22.97 26.97
C ALA A 22 28.48 21.60 27.36
N VAL A 23 28.19 20.54 26.60
CA VAL A 23 28.78 19.21 26.82
C VAL A 23 30.27 19.22 26.50
N ARG A 24 30.67 19.78 25.35
CA ARG A 24 32.08 19.84 24.93
C ARG A 24 32.96 20.68 25.86
N ASP A 25 32.43 21.78 26.39
CA ASP A 25 33.12 22.64 27.36
C ASP A 25 33.33 21.92 28.71
N PHE A 26 32.45 20.97 29.05
CA PHE A 26 32.56 20.15 30.26
C PHE A 26 33.52 18.97 30.07
N ASP A 27 33.29 18.15 29.05
CA ASP A 27 34.14 17.02 28.69
C ASP A 27 34.01 16.73 27.18
N PRO A 28 35.07 16.97 26.38
CA PRO A 28 35.02 16.75 24.94
C PRO A 28 34.92 15.28 24.55
N GLU A 29 35.25 14.33 25.43
CA GLU A 29 35.22 12.90 25.14
C GLU A 29 33.81 12.29 25.23
N ILE A 30 32.82 13.03 25.78
CA ILE A 30 31.42 12.58 25.83
C ILE A 30 30.85 12.56 24.40
N PRO A 31 30.39 11.39 23.89
CA PRO A 31 29.78 11.32 22.57
C PRO A 31 28.46 12.11 22.49
N ILE A 32 28.31 12.88 21.43
CA ILE A 32 27.09 13.63 21.12
C ILE A 32 26.21 12.80 20.18
N VAL A 33 25.05 12.38 20.67
CA VAL A 33 24.02 11.70 19.87
C VAL A 33 22.96 12.71 19.45
N VAL A 34 22.67 12.78 18.15
CA VAL A 34 21.49 13.51 17.65
C VAL A 34 20.43 12.49 17.26
N HIS A 35 19.26 12.59 17.88
CA HIS A 35 18.21 11.59 17.83
C HIS A 35 17.01 12.04 16.99
N LEU A 36 16.55 11.15 16.10
CA LEU A 36 15.33 11.30 15.32
C LEU A 36 14.50 9.99 15.34
N ALA A 37 13.17 10.10 15.29
CA ALA A 37 12.26 8.97 15.17
C ALA A 37 12.08 8.49 13.72
N GLU A 38 11.26 7.47 13.49
CA GLU A 38 10.96 6.88 12.17
C GLU A 38 12.16 6.20 11.49
N GLY A 39 12.83 5.27 12.18
CA GLY A 39 14.06 4.63 11.70
C GLY A 39 14.07 3.99 10.31
N GLY A 40 12.93 3.57 9.75
CA GLY A 40 12.84 3.09 8.36
C GLY A 40 12.69 4.20 7.31
N ASN A 41 12.42 5.44 7.70
CA ASN A 41 12.15 6.55 6.80
C ASN A 41 13.44 7.25 6.33
N ASN A 42 14.10 6.67 5.32
CA ASN A 42 15.38 7.22 4.84
C ASN A 42 15.29 8.64 4.29
N SER A 43 14.19 9.02 3.64
CA SER A 43 14.05 10.38 3.09
C SER A 43 13.97 11.44 4.19
N LEU A 44 13.25 11.14 5.30
CA LEU A 44 13.20 12.00 6.48
C LEU A 44 14.59 12.17 7.12
N PHE A 45 15.30 11.06 7.30
CA PHE A 45 16.65 11.08 7.87
C PHE A 45 17.61 11.90 7.01
N ARG A 46 17.61 11.68 5.68
CA ARG A 46 18.44 12.46 4.77
C ARG A 46 18.14 13.95 4.84
N TRP A 47 16.86 14.33 4.74
CA TRP A 47 16.44 15.72 4.82
C TRP A 47 16.91 16.39 6.12
N PHE A 48 16.71 15.73 7.26
CA PHE A 48 17.09 16.28 8.55
C PHE A 48 18.61 16.40 8.69
N PHE A 49 19.35 15.31 8.47
CA PHE A 49 20.81 15.31 8.68
C PHE A 49 21.57 16.11 7.63
N ASP A 50 21.08 16.24 6.39
CA ASP A 50 21.65 17.16 5.40
C ASP A 50 21.63 18.61 5.92
N GLU A 51 20.53 19.04 6.56
CA GLU A 51 20.40 20.40 7.09
C GLU A 51 21.30 20.65 8.31
N LEU A 52 21.59 19.62 9.11
CA LEU A 52 22.55 19.67 10.22
C LEU A 52 23.99 19.78 9.73
N ILE A 53 24.36 18.95 8.74
CA ILE A 53 25.70 18.96 8.14
C ILE A 53 25.97 20.28 7.42
N LYS A 54 25.01 20.78 6.63
CA LYS A 54 25.09 22.09 5.96
C LYS A 54 25.36 23.25 6.92
N ARG A 55 24.91 23.11 8.17
CA ARG A 55 25.10 24.12 9.23
C ARG A 55 26.26 23.83 10.14
N ASN A 56 27.07 22.81 9.88
CA ASN A 56 28.21 22.42 10.72
C ASN A 56 27.79 22.18 12.18
N VAL A 57 26.73 21.39 12.40
CA VAL A 57 26.41 20.87 13.74
C VAL A 57 27.41 19.77 14.09
N ASP A 58 28.08 19.89 15.23
CA ASP A 58 29.14 18.97 15.68
C ASP A 58 28.57 17.82 16.52
N PHE A 59 28.19 16.72 15.88
CA PHE A 59 27.67 15.52 16.55
C PHE A 59 28.42 14.26 16.10
N ASP A 60 28.41 13.22 16.93
CA ASP A 60 29.23 12.02 16.74
C ASP A 60 28.39 10.85 16.19
N VAL A 61 27.16 10.69 16.70
CA VAL A 61 26.31 9.52 16.45
C VAL A 61 24.93 9.94 15.99
N ILE A 62 24.39 9.19 15.03
CA ILE A 62 22.99 9.29 14.60
C ILE A 62 22.15 8.33 15.46
N GLY A 63 21.30 8.89 16.31
CA GLY A 63 20.35 8.16 17.15
C GLY A 63 19.02 7.95 16.43
N VAL A 64 18.47 6.74 16.56
CA VAL A 64 17.23 6.32 15.87
C VAL A 64 16.23 5.73 16.87
N SER A 65 14.97 6.20 16.87
CA SER A 65 13.88 5.39 17.45
C SER A 65 13.35 4.41 16.42
N TYR A 66 13.16 3.15 16.82
CA TYR A 66 12.60 2.12 15.96
C TYR A 66 11.59 1.24 16.70
N TYR A 67 10.31 1.38 16.31
CA TYR A 67 9.22 0.52 16.74
C TYR A 67 8.62 -0.14 15.48
N PRO A 68 8.66 -1.47 15.33
CA PRO A 68 8.37 -2.15 14.06
C PRO A 68 6.91 -2.00 13.60
N TYR A 69 6.02 -1.61 14.50
CA TYR A 69 4.60 -1.35 14.21
C TYR A 69 4.33 0.07 13.67
N TRP A 70 5.33 0.97 13.65
CA TRP A 70 5.19 2.34 13.12
C TRP A 70 6.30 2.73 12.13
N HIS A 71 7.54 2.30 12.38
CA HIS A 71 8.73 2.89 11.77
C HIS A 71 9.26 2.10 10.56
N GLY A 72 8.39 1.33 9.89
CA GLY A 72 8.75 0.49 8.75
C GLY A 72 9.40 -0.83 9.14
N THR A 73 9.74 -1.63 8.14
CA THR A 73 10.34 -2.96 8.24
C THR A 73 11.80 -2.90 8.68
N LEU A 74 12.33 -4.03 9.17
CA LEU A 74 13.75 -4.16 9.49
C LEU A 74 14.66 -4.01 8.26
N GLU A 75 14.15 -4.33 7.07
CA GLU A 75 14.87 -4.10 5.80
C GLU A 75 15.02 -2.61 5.50
N GLU A 76 13.94 -1.83 5.67
CA GLU A 76 13.96 -0.37 5.52
C GLU A 76 14.86 0.29 6.58
N LEU A 77 14.81 -0.18 7.83
CA LEU A 77 15.74 0.26 8.88
C LEU A 77 17.19 -0.04 8.48
N SER A 78 17.49 -1.28 8.06
CA SER A 78 18.84 -1.68 7.62
C SER A 78 19.34 -0.79 6.48
N PHE A 79 18.50 -0.56 5.46
CA PHE A 79 18.80 0.36 4.37
C PHE A 79 19.11 1.77 4.88
N ASN A 80 18.28 2.31 5.78
CA ASN A 80 18.46 3.65 6.32
C ASN A 80 19.74 3.78 7.13
N LEU A 81 19.99 2.88 8.08
CA LEU A 81 21.18 2.88 8.93
C LEU A 81 22.47 2.80 8.11
N ASN A 82 22.48 1.95 7.08
CA ASN A 82 23.61 1.83 6.16
C ASN A 82 23.86 3.11 5.38
N ASP A 83 22.82 3.71 4.81
CA ASP A 83 22.94 4.94 4.04
C ASP A 83 23.42 6.12 4.90
N VAL A 84 22.76 6.40 6.03
CA VAL A 84 23.10 7.58 6.84
C VAL A 84 24.48 7.45 7.48
N SER A 85 24.86 6.23 7.91
CA SER A 85 26.21 5.98 8.45
C SER A 85 27.29 6.22 7.40
N GLN A 86 27.10 5.73 6.18
CA GLN A 86 28.06 5.91 5.09
C GLN A 86 28.12 7.35 4.59
N ARG A 87 26.95 7.96 4.36
CA ARG A 87 26.79 9.32 3.82
C ARG A 87 27.41 10.37 4.73
N TYR A 88 27.08 10.33 6.01
CA TYR A 88 27.53 11.33 6.98
C TYR A 88 28.81 10.95 7.70
N LYS A 89 29.30 9.72 7.47
CA LYS A 89 30.46 9.13 8.13
C LYS A 89 30.31 9.12 9.66
N LYS A 90 29.12 8.79 10.13
CA LYS A 90 28.74 8.74 11.55
C LYS A 90 28.42 7.32 11.97
N ASP A 91 28.62 7.06 13.25
CA ASP A 91 28.11 5.83 13.85
C ASP A 91 26.59 5.96 14.05
N VAL A 92 25.91 4.82 14.16
CA VAL A 92 24.46 4.75 14.33
C VAL A 92 24.11 3.92 15.57
N LEU A 93 23.05 4.34 16.25
CA LEU A 93 22.60 3.76 17.51
C LEU A 93 21.07 3.76 17.54
N VAL A 94 20.44 2.62 17.84
CA VAL A 94 19.01 2.64 18.17
C VAL A 94 18.86 3.12 19.59
N VAL A 95 18.33 4.32 19.81
CA VAL A 95 18.22 4.92 21.16
C VAL A 95 16.87 4.63 21.81
N GLU A 96 15.88 4.17 21.03
CA GLU A 96 14.61 3.71 21.58
C GLU A 96 14.06 2.55 20.74
N THR A 97 13.64 1.49 21.41
CA THR A 97 12.86 0.40 20.85
C THR A 97 12.16 -0.35 21.97
N ALA A 98 11.00 -0.94 21.69
CA ALA A 98 10.31 -1.86 22.59
C ALA A 98 9.44 -2.82 21.76
N TYR A 99 9.06 -3.94 22.36
CA TYR A 99 8.14 -4.90 21.76
C TYR A 99 7.29 -5.60 22.83
N PRO A 100 6.01 -5.88 22.57
CA PRO A 100 5.14 -6.56 23.53
C PRO A 100 5.55 -8.02 23.75
N TRP A 101 5.50 -8.46 24.99
CA TRP A 101 5.58 -9.88 25.36
C TRP A 101 4.21 -10.52 25.60
N THR A 102 3.14 -9.72 25.60
CA THR A 102 1.73 -10.13 25.77
C THR A 102 0.79 -9.07 25.19
N LEU A 103 -0.46 -9.43 24.86
CA LEU A 103 -1.53 -8.48 24.52
C LEU A 103 -2.41 -8.09 25.73
N GLN A 104 -2.13 -8.65 26.90
CA GLN A 104 -2.90 -8.38 28.11
C GLN A 104 -2.66 -6.94 28.61
N ASP A 105 -3.72 -6.37 29.19
CA ASP A 105 -3.73 -5.13 29.97
C ASP A 105 -3.87 -5.51 31.45
N ALA A 106 -3.02 -4.95 32.29
CA ALA A 106 -2.86 -5.24 33.71
C ALA A 106 -3.13 -4.03 34.63
N ASP A 107 -3.31 -2.82 34.10
CA ASP A 107 -3.65 -1.64 34.91
C ASP A 107 -4.97 -0.95 34.51
N GLY A 108 -5.62 -1.43 33.45
CA GLY A 108 -6.91 -0.93 32.95
C GLY A 108 -6.77 0.29 32.02
N HIS A 109 -5.53 0.67 31.66
CA HIS A 109 -5.24 1.68 30.68
C HIS A 109 -4.79 1.03 29.37
N GLY A 110 -5.39 1.44 28.25
CA GLY A 110 -5.12 0.82 26.95
C GLY A 110 -3.64 0.87 26.57
N ASN A 111 -3.04 -0.29 26.35
CA ASN A 111 -1.67 -0.43 25.88
C ASN A 111 -1.50 0.11 24.45
N ILE A 112 -0.33 0.73 24.17
CA ILE A 112 0.08 1.16 22.82
C ILE A 112 -0.01 0.00 21.83
N PHE A 113 0.39 -1.19 22.27
CA PHE A 113 0.30 -2.42 21.50
C PHE A 113 -0.69 -3.37 22.17
N GLY A 114 -1.99 -3.12 22.01
CA GLY A 114 -3.07 -3.96 22.56
C GLY A 114 -3.85 -4.77 21.53
N ASP A 115 -3.59 -4.58 20.23
CA ASP A 115 -4.37 -5.17 19.14
C ASP A 115 -3.57 -6.26 18.42
N GLU A 116 -4.18 -7.44 18.23
CA GLU A 116 -3.59 -8.56 17.50
C GLU A 116 -3.16 -8.17 16.08
N SER A 117 -3.85 -7.20 15.47
CA SER A 117 -3.54 -6.71 14.13
C SER A 117 -2.18 -6.02 14.03
N LEU A 118 -1.66 -5.46 15.13
CA LEU A 118 -0.33 -4.83 15.14
C LEU A 118 0.79 -5.86 14.99
N GLN A 119 0.57 -7.12 15.41
CA GLN A 119 1.53 -8.21 15.17
C GLN A 119 1.73 -8.46 13.68
N TRP A 120 0.68 -8.26 12.86
CA TRP A 120 0.76 -8.37 11.41
C TRP A 120 1.61 -7.27 10.78
N THR A 121 1.60 -6.06 11.35
CA THR A 121 2.45 -4.96 10.87
C THR A 121 3.89 -5.14 11.34
N ALA A 122 4.08 -5.47 12.62
CA ALA A 122 5.39 -5.58 13.22
C ALA A 122 6.17 -6.85 12.84
N GLY A 123 5.47 -7.93 12.50
CA GLY A 123 6.10 -9.17 12.04
C GLY A 123 6.48 -10.16 13.15
N TYR A 124 5.98 -10.03 14.37
CA TYR A 124 6.23 -10.98 15.46
C TYR A 124 5.00 -11.13 16.35
N LEU A 125 4.78 -12.31 16.93
CA LEU A 125 3.74 -12.47 17.95
C LEU A 125 4.11 -11.74 19.25
N ALA A 126 3.11 -11.25 19.96
CA ALA A 126 3.22 -10.64 21.28
C ALA A 126 3.35 -11.74 22.34
N THR A 127 4.53 -12.37 22.35
CA THR A 127 4.95 -13.40 23.29
C THR A 127 6.37 -13.07 23.77
N VAL A 128 6.80 -13.63 24.91
CA VAL A 128 8.20 -13.51 25.37
C VAL A 128 9.18 -13.95 24.28
N ARG A 129 8.81 -14.98 23.52
CA ARG A 129 9.62 -15.51 22.42
C ARG A 129 9.66 -14.55 21.23
N GLY A 130 8.52 -13.98 20.81
CA GLY A 130 8.45 -13.00 19.73
C GLY A 130 9.19 -11.71 20.08
N GLN A 131 9.08 -11.23 21.33
CA GLN A 131 9.88 -10.12 21.86
C GLN A 131 11.38 -10.39 21.75
N THR A 132 11.81 -11.60 22.10
CA THR A 132 13.21 -12.04 21.96
C THR A 132 13.66 -12.08 20.50
N SER A 133 12.84 -12.64 19.61
CA SER A 133 13.14 -12.75 18.18
C SER A 133 13.24 -11.40 17.50
N PHE A 134 12.36 -10.45 17.84
CA PHE A 134 12.46 -9.07 17.38
C PHE A 134 13.80 -8.44 17.77
N LEU A 135 14.17 -8.49 19.06
CA LEU A 135 15.43 -7.92 19.53
C LEU A 135 16.65 -8.59 18.90
N ARG A 136 16.63 -9.91 18.76
CA ARG A 136 17.67 -10.67 18.04
C ARG A 136 17.83 -10.16 16.62
N ASP A 137 16.73 -9.99 15.88
CA ASP A 137 16.78 -9.58 14.47
C ASP A 137 17.18 -8.10 14.32
N LEU A 138 16.78 -7.24 15.26
CA LEU A 138 17.26 -5.86 15.34
C LEU A 138 18.77 -5.79 15.62
N ILE A 139 19.29 -6.65 16.50
CA ILE A 139 20.73 -6.78 16.74
C ILE A 139 21.45 -7.24 15.46
N LYS A 140 20.87 -8.16 14.67
CA LYS A 140 21.43 -8.56 13.36
C LYS A 140 21.55 -7.36 12.42
N VAL A 141 20.50 -6.54 12.33
CA VAL A 141 20.52 -5.31 11.51
C VAL A 141 21.65 -4.38 11.92
N LEU A 142 21.82 -4.13 13.23
CA LEU A 142 22.88 -3.27 13.74
C LEU A 142 24.29 -3.82 13.46
N LYS A 143 24.51 -5.12 13.64
CA LYS A 143 25.81 -5.76 13.34
C LYS A 143 26.17 -5.75 11.85
N GLN A 144 25.17 -5.64 10.97
CA GLN A 144 25.36 -5.56 9.53
C GLN A 144 25.77 -4.17 9.04
N VAL A 145 25.70 -3.14 9.89
CA VAL A 145 26.14 -1.79 9.51
C VAL A 145 27.65 -1.80 9.22
N PRO A 146 28.09 -1.41 8.01
CA PRO A 146 29.48 -1.56 7.60
C PRO A 146 30.49 -0.86 8.52
N ASN A 147 31.69 -1.43 8.59
CA ASN A 147 32.81 -0.95 9.40
C ASN A 147 32.54 -0.96 10.93
N GLY A 148 31.57 -1.74 11.40
CA GLY A 148 31.27 -1.84 12.83
C GLY A 148 30.61 -0.59 13.41
N ARG A 149 29.93 0.21 12.57
CA ARG A 149 29.35 1.50 12.96
C ARG A 149 27.97 1.42 13.62
N GLY A 150 27.36 0.24 13.66
CA GLY A 150 26.14 0.00 14.43
C GLY A 150 26.49 -0.30 15.88
N LEU A 151 26.40 0.72 16.74
CA LEU A 151 26.95 0.66 18.10
C LEU A 151 26.13 -0.21 19.06
N GLY A 152 24.83 -0.35 18.81
CA GLY A 152 23.94 -1.13 19.66
C GLY A 152 22.54 -0.53 19.75
N LEU A 153 21.85 -0.85 20.85
CA LEU A 153 20.51 -0.37 21.12
C LEU A 153 20.28 -0.03 22.59
N PHE A 154 19.34 0.87 22.84
CA PHE A 154 18.73 1.13 24.14
C PHE A 154 17.25 0.71 24.09
N TYR A 155 16.87 -0.14 25.04
CA TYR A 155 15.48 -0.58 25.19
C TYR A 155 14.71 0.46 25.99
N TRP A 156 13.60 0.93 25.45
CA TRP A 156 12.81 1.99 26.04
C TRP A 156 11.84 1.40 27.08
N GLU A 157 11.89 1.93 28.30
CA GLU A 157 11.01 1.58 29.43
C GLU A 157 10.90 0.08 29.74
N GLY A 158 12.03 -0.64 29.71
CA GLY A 158 12.08 -2.09 29.92
C GLY A 158 11.62 -2.58 31.30
N ALA A 159 11.26 -1.70 32.24
CA ALA A 159 10.78 -2.07 33.57
C ALA A 159 9.56 -1.25 34.02
N TRP A 160 8.90 -0.53 33.12
CA TRP A 160 7.68 0.19 33.46
C TRP A 160 6.52 -0.80 33.55
N ILE A 161 6.34 -1.43 34.71
CA ILE A 161 5.29 -2.42 35.02
C ILE A 161 4.04 -1.74 35.65
N PRO A 162 2.88 -2.41 35.83
CA PRO A 162 1.65 -1.85 36.43
C PRO A 162 1.80 -1.40 37.89
N VAL A 163 2.43 -0.25 38.13
CA VAL A 163 2.52 0.35 39.46
C VAL A 163 1.50 1.46 39.59
N LYS A 164 0.58 1.31 40.56
CA LYS A 164 -0.45 2.31 40.83
C LYS A 164 0.17 3.70 41.06
N GLY A 165 -0.28 4.68 40.27
CA GLY A 165 0.17 6.07 40.35
C GLY A 165 1.46 6.37 39.58
N ALA A 166 2.07 5.38 38.94
CA ALA A 166 3.22 5.54 38.05
C ALA A 166 2.78 5.44 36.58
N GLY A 167 1.81 6.26 36.17
CA GLY A 167 1.36 6.33 34.77
C GLY A 167 2.17 7.29 33.91
N TRP A 168 1.87 7.31 32.61
CA TRP A 168 2.58 8.18 31.65
C TRP A 168 2.33 9.68 31.88
N LYS A 169 1.23 9.98 32.56
CA LYS A 169 0.96 11.27 33.16
C LYS A 169 0.23 11.08 34.48
N THR A 170 0.22 12.12 35.30
CA THR A 170 -0.54 12.16 36.55
C THR A 170 -1.98 11.73 36.31
N ASP A 171 -2.48 10.83 37.17
CA ASP A 171 -3.83 10.28 37.15
C ASP A 171 -4.20 9.39 35.96
N GLU A 172 -3.23 8.93 35.16
CA GLU A 172 -3.43 7.90 34.13
C GLU A 172 -2.62 6.63 34.42
N GLY A 173 -2.84 5.58 33.62
CA GLY A 173 -2.09 4.33 33.68
C GLY A 173 -0.84 4.35 32.80
N ASN A 174 -0.26 3.19 32.59
CA ASN A 174 0.95 2.95 31.83
C ASN A 174 0.58 2.24 30.52
N PRO A 175 0.75 2.89 29.36
CA PRO A 175 0.40 2.27 28.09
C PRO A 175 1.50 1.35 27.52
N TRP A 176 2.55 1.03 28.30
CA TRP A 176 3.73 0.30 27.86
C TRP A 176 4.10 -0.93 28.70
N GLU A 177 3.31 -1.25 29.73
CA GLU A 177 3.58 -2.37 30.64
C GLU A 177 3.73 -3.72 29.95
N ASN A 178 2.95 -3.96 28.90
CA ASN A 178 3.01 -5.20 28.15
C ASN A 178 4.24 -5.31 27.25
N GLN A 179 5.06 -4.25 27.17
CA GLN A 179 6.33 -4.20 26.45
C GLN A 179 7.55 -4.19 27.37
N ALA A 180 7.37 -4.30 28.68
CA ALA A 180 8.48 -4.44 29.61
C ALA A 180 9.29 -5.73 29.36
N LEU A 181 10.49 -5.80 29.93
CA LEU A 181 11.33 -6.99 30.00
C LEU A 181 11.10 -7.75 31.33
N PHE A 182 10.03 -7.39 32.04
CA PHE A 182 9.56 -8.00 33.27
C PHE A 182 8.06 -8.33 33.11
N ASP A 183 7.61 -9.39 33.75
CA ASP A 183 6.17 -9.65 33.85
C ASP A 183 5.48 -8.62 34.75
N PHE A 184 4.15 -8.66 34.81
CA PHE A 184 3.36 -7.72 35.61
C PHE A 184 3.63 -7.80 37.12
N GLN A 185 4.32 -8.85 37.61
CA GLN A 185 4.72 -9.01 39.01
C GLN A 185 6.16 -8.55 39.27
N GLY A 186 6.88 -8.13 38.23
CA GLY A 186 8.28 -7.68 38.34
C GLY A 186 9.29 -8.83 38.28
N ASN A 187 8.92 -10.02 37.80
CA ASN A 187 9.90 -11.07 37.50
C ASN A 187 10.52 -10.83 36.12
N ALA A 188 11.84 -10.98 36.01
CA ALA A 188 12.53 -10.80 34.73
C ALA A 188 12.06 -11.85 33.71
N LEU A 189 11.72 -11.40 32.50
CA LEU A 189 11.41 -12.27 31.38
C LEU A 189 12.67 -12.91 30.82
N GLU A 190 12.50 -14.08 30.18
CA GLU A 190 13.59 -14.77 29.49
C GLU A 190 14.26 -13.89 28.43
N THR A 191 13.49 -12.99 27.80
CA THR A 191 13.97 -12.00 26.82
C THR A 191 15.18 -11.22 27.33
N LEU A 192 15.27 -10.90 28.63
CA LEU A 192 16.35 -10.10 29.20
C LEU A 192 17.74 -10.74 28.96
N LYS A 193 17.81 -12.06 28.76
CA LYS A 193 19.04 -12.77 28.44
C LYS A 193 19.64 -12.39 27.08
N ILE A 194 18.85 -11.80 26.17
CA ILE A 194 19.35 -11.30 24.88
C ILE A 194 20.55 -10.35 25.08
N PHE A 195 20.56 -9.53 26.13
CA PHE A 195 21.64 -8.57 26.37
C PHE A 195 22.95 -9.20 26.86
N ARG A 196 22.94 -10.48 27.27
CA ARG A 196 24.14 -11.21 27.71
C ARG A 196 24.57 -12.28 26.71
N ASN A 197 23.60 -12.96 26.08
CA ASN A 197 23.83 -14.17 25.28
C ASN A 197 23.37 -13.97 23.82
N TYR A 198 23.37 -12.73 23.31
CA TYR A 198 22.87 -12.49 21.94
C TYR A 198 23.60 -13.34 20.90
N GLU A 199 24.92 -13.56 21.02
CA GLU A 199 25.70 -14.33 20.04
C GLU A 199 25.15 -15.74 19.80
N GLU A 200 24.77 -16.46 20.86
CA GLU A 200 24.14 -17.79 20.75
C GLU A 200 22.77 -17.70 20.06
N LEU A 201 21.99 -16.68 20.40
CA LEU A 201 20.66 -16.47 19.85
C LEU A 201 20.70 -16.05 18.37
N LEU A 202 21.76 -15.37 17.91
CA LEU A 202 21.89 -14.97 16.50
C LEU A 202 21.97 -16.16 15.55
N GLU A 203 22.53 -17.29 15.98
CA GLU A 203 22.70 -18.52 15.19
C GLU A 203 21.43 -19.37 15.07
N GLU A 204 20.37 -19.00 15.81
CA GLU A 204 19.13 -19.74 15.82
C GLU A 204 18.43 -19.74 14.45
N LYS A 205 18.02 -20.94 14.02
CA LYS A 205 17.25 -21.14 12.79
C LYS A 205 15.79 -21.37 13.14
N ALA A 206 14.94 -20.55 12.53
CA ALA A 206 13.50 -20.69 12.68
C ALA A 206 12.94 -21.61 11.59
N GLU A 207 12.04 -22.49 11.98
CA GLU A 207 11.34 -23.42 11.09
C GLU A 207 9.94 -22.90 10.81
N LEU A 208 9.41 -23.17 9.61
CA LEU A 208 8.04 -22.82 9.27
C LEU A 208 7.10 -23.72 10.09
N VAL A 209 6.21 -23.09 10.86
CA VAL A 209 5.24 -23.78 11.72
C VAL A 209 3.88 -23.84 11.03
N GLN A 210 3.41 -22.69 10.54
CA GLN A 210 2.06 -22.57 9.99
C GLN A 210 2.01 -21.49 8.92
N VAL A 211 1.29 -21.74 7.83
CA VAL A 211 0.90 -20.70 6.88
C VAL A 211 -0.49 -20.18 7.26
N SER A 212 -0.67 -18.86 7.30
CA SER A 212 -1.98 -18.26 7.61
C SER A 212 -3.03 -18.71 6.60
N SER A 213 -4.29 -18.81 7.03
CA SER A 213 -5.40 -19.07 6.09
C SER A 213 -5.48 -17.95 5.06
N ILE A 214 -5.72 -18.32 3.80
CA ILE A 214 -5.70 -17.39 2.68
C ILE A 214 -7.09 -17.33 2.08
N THR A 215 -7.68 -16.14 2.11
CA THR A 215 -8.93 -15.82 1.41
C THR A 215 -8.63 -14.73 0.39
N LEU A 216 -8.91 -15.01 -0.87
CA LEU A 216 -8.68 -14.11 -2.01
C LEU A 216 -10.02 -13.78 -2.66
N GLU A 217 -10.14 -12.57 -3.16
CA GLU A 217 -11.25 -12.16 -4.01
C GLU A 217 -10.74 -11.69 -5.36
N SER A 218 -11.46 -12.04 -6.42
CA SER A 218 -11.17 -11.58 -7.78
C SER A 218 -12.45 -11.52 -8.62
N ILE A 219 -12.30 -11.12 -9.88
CA ILE A 219 -13.37 -11.06 -10.88
C ILE A 219 -13.00 -11.93 -12.09
N VAL A 220 -14.03 -12.40 -12.81
CA VAL A 220 -13.85 -13.14 -14.06
C VAL A 220 -12.93 -12.37 -15.02
N GLY A 221 -11.92 -13.05 -15.56
CA GLY A 221 -10.98 -12.49 -16.54
C GLY A 221 -9.83 -11.64 -15.95
N SER A 222 -9.77 -11.43 -14.63
CA SER A 222 -8.69 -10.64 -13.99
C SER A 222 -8.18 -11.26 -12.69
N VAL A 223 -7.97 -12.58 -12.69
CA VAL A 223 -7.49 -13.31 -11.52
C VAL A 223 -6.02 -13.02 -11.23
N GLU A 224 -5.77 -12.29 -10.14
CA GLU A 224 -4.42 -12.01 -9.61
C GLU A 224 -4.21 -12.81 -8.32
N LEU A 225 -3.13 -13.60 -8.28
CA LEU A 225 -2.76 -14.40 -7.11
C LEU A 225 -1.50 -13.80 -6.46
N PRO A 226 -1.40 -13.77 -5.11
CA PRO A 226 -0.27 -13.16 -4.43
C PRO A 226 1.01 -14.00 -4.63
N GLN A 227 2.16 -13.36 -4.79
CA GLN A 227 3.44 -14.06 -4.96
C GLN A 227 4.06 -14.51 -3.63
N ARG A 228 3.60 -13.95 -2.51
CA ARG A 228 4.07 -14.27 -1.16
C ARG A 228 2.90 -14.38 -0.22
N VAL A 229 3.03 -15.26 0.77
CA VAL A 229 2.03 -15.48 1.81
C VAL A 229 2.68 -15.37 3.17
N ARG A 230 1.88 -15.07 4.18
CA ARG A 230 2.40 -14.92 5.54
C ARG A 230 2.44 -16.27 6.24
N ALA A 231 3.54 -16.54 6.92
CA ALA A 231 3.75 -17.75 7.69
C ALA A 231 4.32 -17.42 9.08
N LEU A 232 3.87 -18.19 10.06
CA LEU A 232 4.41 -18.24 11.42
C LEU A 232 5.58 -19.20 11.46
N PHE A 233 6.64 -18.77 12.15
CA PHE A 233 7.85 -19.54 12.38
C PHE A 233 8.00 -19.95 13.85
N SER A 234 8.85 -20.93 14.13
CA SER A 234 9.10 -21.50 15.48
C SER A 234 9.74 -20.55 16.49
N ASP A 235 10.13 -19.36 16.03
CA ASP A 235 10.64 -18.27 16.83
C ASP A 235 9.59 -17.15 17.03
N ASP A 236 8.32 -17.44 16.76
CA ASP A 236 7.20 -16.49 16.84
C ASP A 236 7.31 -15.28 15.91
N SER A 237 8.17 -15.35 14.88
CA SER A 237 8.17 -14.36 13.80
C SER A 237 7.14 -14.70 12.72
N LEU A 238 6.54 -13.65 12.16
CA LEU A 238 5.59 -13.67 11.06
C LEU A 238 6.27 -13.15 9.81
N ARG A 239 6.58 -14.03 8.84
CA ARG A 239 7.38 -13.67 7.65
C ARG A 239 6.59 -13.86 6.36
N LEU A 240 6.92 -13.08 5.34
CA LEU A 240 6.42 -13.28 3.98
C LEU A 240 7.30 -14.29 3.24
N VAL A 241 6.75 -15.46 2.96
CA VAL A 241 7.40 -16.55 2.21
C VAL A 241 6.85 -16.61 0.78
N PRO A 242 7.69 -16.88 -0.24
CA PRO A 242 7.20 -17.02 -1.61
C PRO A 242 6.27 -18.24 -1.75
N VAL A 243 5.27 -18.12 -2.63
CA VAL A 243 4.32 -19.20 -2.95
C VAL A 243 4.22 -19.37 -4.46
N VAL A 244 4.15 -20.63 -4.88
CA VAL A 244 3.88 -21.01 -6.27
C VAL A 244 2.52 -21.70 -6.34
N TRP A 245 1.55 -21.03 -6.95
CA TRP A 245 0.18 -21.55 -7.08
C TRP A 245 0.08 -22.64 -8.15
N GLN A 246 -0.58 -23.73 -7.80
CA GLN A 246 -0.82 -24.89 -8.64
C GLN A 246 -2.23 -24.80 -9.23
N VAL A 247 -2.39 -23.93 -10.23
CA VAL A 247 -3.67 -23.70 -10.91
C VAL A 247 -3.60 -24.26 -12.31
N GLU A 248 -4.55 -25.13 -12.66
CA GLU A 248 -4.72 -25.63 -14.02
C GLU A 248 -5.23 -24.53 -14.95
N GLU A 249 -4.67 -24.48 -16.16
CA GLU A 249 -5.09 -23.50 -17.17
C GLU A 249 -6.59 -23.63 -17.46
N GLY A 250 -7.30 -22.50 -17.37
CA GLY A 250 -8.73 -22.45 -17.63
C GLY A 250 -9.66 -22.78 -16.46
N LYS A 251 -9.15 -23.18 -15.28
CA LYS A 251 -10.01 -23.45 -14.11
C LYS A 251 -10.58 -22.22 -13.41
N LEU A 252 -10.05 -21.03 -13.65
CA LEU A 252 -10.43 -19.79 -12.96
C LEU A 252 -11.16 -18.82 -13.91
N LYS A 253 -11.98 -19.36 -14.83
CA LYS A 253 -12.66 -18.58 -15.87
C LYS A 253 -14.07 -18.15 -15.49
N ASP A 254 -14.74 -18.90 -14.62
CA ASP A 254 -16.14 -18.66 -14.27
C ASP A 254 -16.26 -18.07 -12.86
N ALA A 255 -17.33 -17.35 -12.58
CA ALA A 255 -17.62 -16.93 -11.22
C ALA A 255 -17.91 -18.14 -10.32
N GLY A 256 -17.48 -18.06 -9.06
CA GLY A 256 -17.66 -19.12 -8.09
C GLY A 256 -16.60 -19.10 -6.99
N GLU A 257 -16.75 -20.03 -6.04
CA GLU A 257 -15.75 -20.30 -5.02
C GLU A 257 -14.83 -21.43 -5.46
N TYR A 258 -13.53 -21.18 -5.38
CA TYR A 258 -12.47 -22.11 -5.75
C TYR A 258 -11.58 -22.38 -4.54
N ARG A 259 -11.02 -23.58 -4.52
CA ARG A 259 -9.89 -23.92 -3.65
C ARG A 259 -8.67 -24.12 -4.53
N ILE A 260 -7.64 -23.34 -4.28
CA ILE A 260 -6.38 -23.43 -5.02
C ILE A 260 -5.28 -23.84 -4.06
N MET A 261 -4.40 -24.72 -4.53
CA MET A 261 -3.25 -25.16 -3.75
C MET A 261 -2.02 -24.35 -4.16
N GLY A 262 -1.14 -24.04 -3.22
CA GLY A 262 0.14 -23.40 -3.45
C GLY A 262 1.25 -24.14 -2.73
N LYS A 263 2.42 -24.27 -3.37
CA LYS A 263 3.62 -24.77 -2.71
C LYS A 263 4.44 -23.59 -2.17
N ILE A 264 4.82 -23.63 -0.90
CA ILE A 264 5.71 -22.62 -0.34
C ILE A 264 7.13 -22.89 -0.83
N ASP A 265 7.75 -21.89 -1.45
CA ASP A 265 9.11 -22.05 -1.98
C ASP A 265 10.12 -22.22 -0.85
N GLY A 266 11.04 -23.18 -0.99
CA GLY A 266 11.99 -23.56 0.04
C GLY A 266 11.46 -24.45 1.17
N TYR A 267 10.17 -24.82 1.18
CA TYR A 267 9.57 -25.69 2.19
C TYR A 267 8.78 -26.84 1.56
N ASP A 268 8.72 -27.99 2.24
CA ASP A 268 7.84 -29.10 1.87
C ASP A 268 6.44 -28.89 2.45
N THR A 269 5.87 -27.71 2.19
CA THR A 269 4.57 -27.28 2.74
C THR A 269 3.66 -26.83 1.62
N ILE A 270 2.43 -27.33 1.64
CA ILE A 270 1.35 -26.94 0.73
C ILE A 270 0.36 -26.10 1.52
N VAL A 271 -0.07 -24.99 0.94
CA VAL A 271 -1.14 -24.13 1.46
C VAL A 271 -2.38 -24.23 0.57
N GLU A 272 -3.56 -24.23 1.18
CA GLU A 272 -4.84 -24.06 0.48
C GLU A 272 -5.30 -22.60 0.64
N ALA A 273 -5.69 -21.97 -0.47
CA ALA A 273 -6.40 -20.69 -0.46
C ALA A 273 -7.82 -20.85 -0.97
N ARG A 274 -8.75 -20.15 -0.31
CA ARG A 274 -10.10 -19.94 -0.81
C ARG A 274 -10.11 -18.72 -1.73
N LEU A 275 -10.49 -18.90 -2.98
CA LEU A 275 -10.59 -17.83 -3.97
C LEU A 275 -12.05 -17.66 -4.38
N LEU A 276 -12.61 -16.48 -4.15
CA LEU A 276 -13.94 -16.11 -4.62
C LEU A 276 -13.81 -15.28 -5.90
N ILE A 277 -14.24 -15.84 -7.03
CA ILE A 277 -14.33 -15.14 -8.32
C ILE A 277 -15.76 -14.63 -8.48
N LYS A 278 -15.93 -13.32 -8.62
CA LYS A 278 -17.24 -12.67 -8.79
C LYS A 278 -17.49 -12.36 -10.27
N GLU A 279 -18.77 -12.39 -10.66
CA GLU A 279 -19.18 -11.86 -11.96
C GLU A 279 -18.86 -10.36 -12.03
N PRO A 280 -18.36 -9.85 -13.16
CA PRO A 280 -18.07 -8.44 -13.31
C PRO A 280 -19.39 -7.66 -13.30
N THR A 281 -19.45 -6.63 -12.45
CA THR A 281 -20.57 -5.69 -12.47
C THR A 281 -20.27 -4.59 -13.49
N ASN A 282 -21.09 -4.48 -14.54
CA ASN A 282 -21.08 -3.32 -15.41
C ASN A 282 -21.87 -2.19 -14.76
N TYR A 283 -21.20 -1.09 -14.43
CA TYR A 283 -21.81 0.06 -13.76
C TYR A 283 -22.54 1.02 -14.71
N LEU A 284 -22.49 0.77 -16.03
CA LEU A 284 -23.25 1.52 -17.02
C LEU A 284 -24.63 0.90 -17.23
N SER A 285 -25.65 1.75 -17.18
CA SER A 285 -27.01 1.37 -17.56
C SER A 285 -27.19 1.45 -19.07
N ASN A 286 -28.09 0.61 -19.61
CA ASN A 286 -28.40 0.55 -21.03
C ASN A 286 -27.13 0.50 -21.91
N TRP A 287 -26.19 -0.33 -21.51
CA TRP A 287 -24.83 -0.33 -22.04
C TRP A 287 -24.70 -0.93 -23.46
N SER A 288 -25.63 -1.80 -23.84
CA SER A 288 -25.79 -2.37 -25.19
C SER A 288 -26.98 -1.76 -25.96
N PHE A 289 -27.66 -0.76 -25.40
CA PHE A 289 -28.76 -0.06 -26.05
C PHE A 289 -29.99 -0.89 -26.46
N GLU A 290 -30.12 -2.12 -25.94
CA GLU A 290 -31.22 -3.04 -26.25
C GLU A 290 -32.60 -2.57 -25.75
N THR A 291 -32.67 -1.47 -24.99
CA THR A 291 -33.94 -0.82 -24.65
C THR A 291 -34.59 -0.13 -25.86
N GLY A 292 -33.86 0.02 -26.97
CA GLY A 292 -34.34 0.73 -28.16
C GLY A 292 -34.49 2.23 -27.97
N ASN A 293 -33.96 2.80 -26.88
CA ASN A 293 -33.84 4.24 -26.65
C ASN A 293 -32.49 4.61 -26.00
N PHE A 294 -32.18 5.90 -25.93
CA PHE A 294 -30.91 6.37 -25.35
C PHE A 294 -30.89 6.33 -23.83
N ASP A 295 -32.02 6.39 -23.12
CA ASP A 295 -32.02 6.59 -21.68
C ASP A 295 -31.19 5.50 -20.95
N PRO A 296 -30.30 5.86 -20.01
CA PRO A 296 -30.04 7.20 -19.46
C PRO A 296 -28.89 7.97 -20.14
N TRP A 297 -28.43 7.55 -21.32
CA TRP A 297 -27.42 8.26 -22.10
C TRP A 297 -27.96 9.59 -22.64
N ILE A 298 -27.14 10.62 -22.52
CA ILE A 298 -27.46 11.96 -22.99
C ILE A 298 -26.65 12.24 -24.25
N VAL A 299 -27.31 12.71 -25.31
CA VAL A 299 -26.68 13.17 -26.54
C VAL A 299 -26.78 14.68 -26.66
N GLU A 300 -25.65 15.34 -26.86
CA GLU A 300 -25.50 16.78 -27.08
C GLU A 300 -24.82 17.08 -28.42
N GLY A 301 -24.87 18.35 -28.85
CA GLY A 301 -24.37 18.76 -30.17
C GLY A 301 -25.35 18.42 -31.30
N ASN A 302 -24.85 17.89 -32.41
CA ASN A 302 -25.66 17.57 -33.60
C ASN A 302 -26.48 16.28 -33.42
N LYS A 303 -27.53 16.31 -32.58
CA LYS A 303 -28.36 15.14 -32.27
C LYS A 303 -28.95 14.42 -33.51
N GLN A 304 -29.25 15.13 -34.60
CA GLN A 304 -29.74 14.50 -35.83
C GLN A 304 -28.72 13.55 -36.50
N SER A 305 -27.43 13.67 -36.16
CA SER A 305 -26.37 12.81 -36.69
C SER A 305 -26.30 11.46 -35.98
N VAL A 306 -26.97 11.29 -34.84
CA VAL A 306 -26.89 10.10 -34.00
C VAL A 306 -28.28 9.50 -33.84
N LYS A 307 -28.40 8.20 -34.05
CA LYS A 307 -29.65 7.47 -33.93
C LYS A 307 -29.38 6.15 -33.26
N LEU A 308 -30.32 5.74 -32.41
CA LEU A 308 -30.37 4.36 -31.99
C LEU A 308 -31.27 3.59 -32.95
N VAL A 309 -30.73 2.54 -33.56
CA VAL A 309 -31.42 1.81 -34.62
C VAL A 309 -31.28 0.32 -34.42
N ARG A 310 -32.29 -0.43 -34.83
CA ARG A 310 -32.17 -1.87 -34.99
C ARG A 310 -31.21 -2.14 -36.17
N ALA A 311 -30.11 -2.81 -35.90
CA ALA A 311 -29.04 -3.03 -36.86
C ALA A 311 -29.53 -3.79 -38.10
N SER A 312 -29.31 -3.19 -39.27
CA SER A 312 -29.52 -3.81 -40.58
C SER A 312 -28.38 -3.41 -41.52
N PRO A 313 -27.55 -4.36 -42.00
CA PRO A 313 -27.59 -5.79 -41.66
C PRO A 313 -27.20 -6.04 -40.18
N PRO A 314 -27.51 -7.22 -39.59
CA PRO A 314 -27.32 -7.48 -38.15
C PRO A 314 -25.90 -7.27 -37.63
N GLN A 315 -24.88 -7.43 -38.49
CA GLN A 315 -23.47 -7.24 -38.13
C GLN A 315 -23.09 -5.78 -37.75
N ASN A 316 -24.05 -4.87 -37.85
CA ASN A 316 -23.90 -3.48 -37.38
C ASN A 316 -24.12 -3.34 -35.86
N ALA A 317 -24.68 -4.35 -35.19
CA ALA A 317 -24.69 -4.46 -33.73
C ALA A 317 -23.63 -5.47 -33.28
N HIS A 318 -22.93 -5.16 -32.19
CA HIS A 318 -21.95 -6.08 -31.59
C HIS A 318 -22.63 -7.01 -30.60
N HIS A 319 -23.59 -6.48 -29.85
CA HIS A 319 -24.46 -7.19 -28.93
C HIS A 319 -25.93 -7.03 -29.35
N GLY A 320 -26.73 -8.07 -29.17
CA GLY A 320 -28.18 -7.98 -29.41
C GLY A 320 -28.55 -7.56 -30.82
N VAL A 321 -29.49 -6.60 -30.95
CA VAL A 321 -30.03 -6.16 -32.23
C VAL A 321 -30.08 -4.63 -32.39
N TYR A 322 -29.82 -3.87 -31.34
CA TYR A 322 -29.77 -2.41 -31.37
C TYR A 322 -28.33 -1.92 -31.22
N ALA A 323 -28.00 -0.83 -31.90
CA ALA A 323 -26.72 -0.17 -31.74
C ALA A 323 -26.87 1.32 -32.06
N VAL A 324 -25.95 2.12 -31.54
CA VAL A 324 -25.88 3.55 -31.86
C VAL A 324 -25.23 3.69 -33.22
N ASN A 325 -25.97 4.24 -34.18
CA ASN A 325 -25.44 4.64 -35.48
C ASN A 325 -25.25 6.15 -35.52
N TYR A 326 -24.12 6.61 -36.04
CA TYR A 326 -23.95 7.99 -36.41
C TYR A 326 -23.65 8.15 -37.91
N TRP A 327 -24.24 9.18 -38.53
CA TRP A 327 -23.97 9.62 -39.90
C TRP A 327 -24.67 10.95 -40.20
N LEU A 328 -24.05 11.79 -41.04
CA LEU A 328 -24.70 12.95 -41.62
C LEU A 328 -24.09 13.32 -42.98
N ASP A 329 -24.87 13.96 -43.86
CA ASP A 329 -24.45 14.44 -45.19
C ASP A 329 -23.62 15.74 -45.16
N LYS A 330 -23.37 16.27 -43.96
CA LYS A 330 -22.58 17.49 -43.68
C LYS A 330 -21.71 17.26 -42.44
N PRO A 331 -20.67 18.08 -42.20
CA PRO A 331 -19.86 17.97 -40.98
C PRO A 331 -20.72 18.00 -39.72
N PHE A 332 -20.37 17.19 -38.73
CA PHE A 332 -21.11 17.05 -37.49
C PHE A 332 -20.17 16.81 -36.30
N GLU A 333 -20.63 17.21 -35.12
CA GLU A 333 -19.96 16.98 -33.86
C GLU A 333 -20.99 16.69 -32.78
N PHE A 334 -20.78 15.63 -32.01
CA PHE A 334 -21.65 15.26 -30.90
C PHE A 334 -20.85 14.67 -29.74
N GLU A 335 -21.45 14.75 -28.56
CA GLU A 335 -21.03 14.00 -27.39
C GLU A 335 -22.20 13.12 -26.92
N MET A 336 -21.93 11.85 -26.69
CA MET A 336 -22.85 10.94 -26.00
C MET A 336 -22.22 10.54 -24.67
N TYR A 337 -22.94 10.72 -23.56
CA TYR A 337 -22.38 10.47 -22.25
C TYR A 337 -23.38 9.93 -21.23
N GLN A 338 -22.86 9.30 -20.18
CA GLN A 338 -23.60 8.88 -18.99
C GLN A 338 -22.85 9.33 -17.74
N ILE A 339 -23.59 9.84 -16.75
CA ILE A 339 -23.03 10.14 -15.43
C ILE A 339 -23.44 9.01 -14.50
N VAL A 340 -22.45 8.30 -13.96
CA VAL A 340 -22.62 7.21 -13.03
C VAL A 340 -22.25 7.69 -11.64
N ARG A 341 -23.07 7.37 -10.65
CA ARG A 341 -22.89 7.73 -9.24
C ARG A 341 -22.78 6.47 -8.38
N ASP A 342 -22.48 6.65 -7.10
CA ASP A 342 -22.39 5.59 -6.11
C ASP A 342 -21.38 4.50 -6.48
N LEU A 343 -20.30 4.90 -7.16
CA LEU A 343 -19.20 4.01 -7.54
C LEU A 343 -18.30 3.74 -6.32
N PRO A 344 -18.02 2.48 -5.98
CA PRO A 344 -16.98 2.17 -5.00
C PRO A 344 -15.62 2.75 -5.43
N VAL A 345 -14.84 3.26 -4.46
CA VAL A 345 -13.45 3.67 -4.75
C VAL A 345 -12.66 2.45 -5.23
N GLY A 346 -11.87 2.62 -6.29
CA GLY A 346 -11.04 1.54 -6.84
C GLY A 346 -10.57 1.80 -8.27
N THR A 347 -9.99 0.76 -8.88
CA THR A 347 -9.53 0.79 -10.27
C THR A 347 -10.59 0.16 -11.16
N TYR A 348 -10.86 0.80 -12.30
CA TYR A 348 -11.88 0.42 -13.26
C TYR A 348 -11.30 0.26 -14.66
N LYS A 349 -11.88 -0.64 -15.45
CA LYS A 349 -11.71 -0.71 -16.90
C LYS A 349 -12.94 -0.15 -17.59
N LEU A 350 -12.72 0.86 -18.43
CA LEU A 350 -13.70 1.44 -19.34
C LEU A 350 -13.44 0.94 -20.76
N SER A 351 -14.45 0.39 -21.42
CA SER A 351 -14.36 -0.03 -22.82
C SER A 351 -15.68 0.15 -23.58
N MET A 352 -15.63 0.02 -24.90
CA MET A 352 -16.80 -0.08 -25.79
C MET A 352 -16.39 -0.67 -27.13
N TRP A 353 -17.36 -1.13 -27.93
CA TRP A 353 -17.14 -1.59 -29.29
C TRP A 353 -17.57 -0.53 -30.30
N ILE A 354 -16.70 -0.24 -31.27
CA ILE A 354 -16.98 0.73 -32.33
C ILE A 354 -16.37 0.36 -33.68
N GLN A 355 -17.12 0.56 -34.76
CA GLN A 355 -16.63 0.52 -36.13
C GLN A 355 -17.09 1.76 -36.90
N GLY A 356 -16.43 2.11 -38.00
CA GLY A 356 -16.82 3.28 -38.78
C GLY A 356 -15.98 3.53 -40.02
N SER A 357 -16.35 4.55 -40.80
CA SER A 357 -15.72 4.89 -42.07
C SER A 357 -14.24 5.28 -41.99
N GLY A 358 -13.77 5.77 -40.84
CA GLY A 358 -12.45 6.38 -40.70
C GLY A 358 -12.39 7.85 -41.17
N GLY A 359 -11.37 8.58 -40.72
CA GLY A 359 -11.19 10.00 -41.04
C GLY A 359 -12.03 10.98 -40.21
N ASP A 360 -12.82 10.44 -39.27
CA ASP A 360 -13.45 11.10 -38.13
C ASP A 360 -12.48 11.19 -36.94
N GLU A 361 -12.73 12.14 -36.04
CA GLU A 361 -12.06 12.22 -34.74
C GLU A 361 -12.98 11.62 -33.69
N VAL A 362 -12.58 10.48 -33.12
CA VAL A 362 -13.37 9.77 -32.12
C VAL A 362 -12.55 9.62 -30.84
N GLU A 363 -13.13 10.00 -29.71
CA GLU A 363 -12.51 9.89 -28.38
C GLU A 363 -13.48 9.26 -27.39
N LEU A 364 -13.04 8.17 -26.75
CA LEU A 364 -13.66 7.65 -25.53
C LEU A 364 -12.94 8.26 -24.34
N SER A 365 -13.68 8.76 -23.35
CA SER A 365 -13.09 9.40 -22.18
C SER A 365 -13.88 9.19 -20.91
N ILE A 366 -13.18 9.37 -19.79
CA ILE A 366 -13.73 9.40 -18.44
C ILE A 366 -13.28 10.67 -17.73
N SER A 367 -14.22 11.32 -17.04
CA SER A 367 -13.97 12.52 -16.24
C SER A 367 -14.78 12.49 -14.94
N SER A 368 -14.56 13.48 -14.06
CA SER A 368 -15.24 13.61 -12.76
C SER A 368 -14.99 12.44 -11.77
N HIS A 369 -13.98 11.61 -12.02
CA HIS A 369 -13.63 10.44 -11.20
C HIS A 369 -12.67 10.73 -10.03
N GLY A 370 -12.37 12.01 -9.77
CA GLY A 370 -11.45 12.46 -8.73
C GLY A 370 -9.98 12.60 -9.15
N GLY A 371 -9.67 12.28 -10.42
CA GLY A 371 -8.40 12.57 -11.07
C GLY A 371 -8.54 13.45 -12.33
N GLU A 372 -7.45 13.61 -13.07
CA GLU A 372 -7.45 14.25 -14.39
C GLU A 372 -8.21 13.41 -15.43
N LYS A 373 -8.82 14.06 -16.42
CA LYS A 373 -9.54 13.38 -17.51
C LYS A 373 -8.61 12.38 -18.22
N ALA A 374 -9.03 11.12 -18.30
CA ALA A 374 -8.38 10.11 -19.10
C ALA A 374 -9.15 9.87 -20.40
N SER A 375 -8.45 9.68 -21.52
CA SER A 375 -9.07 9.42 -22.81
C SER A 375 -8.23 8.54 -23.73
N VAL A 376 -8.90 7.92 -24.71
CA VAL A 376 -8.29 7.17 -25.81
C VAL A 376 -8.90 7.63 -27.12
N ARG A 377 -8.03 7.99 -28.07
CA ARG A 377 -8.43 8.30 -29.44
C ARG A 377 -8.61 7.00 -30.21
N ILE A 378 -9.67 6.94 -31.01
CA ILE A 378 -10.05 5.76 -31.78
C ILE A 378 -9.93 6.07 -33.28
N GLU A 379 -9.31 5.16 -34.01
CA GLU A 379 -9.19 5.22 -35.47
C GLU A 379 -10.07 4.15 -36.10
N ASN A 380 -11.17 4.59 -36.71
CA ASN A 380 -12.09 3.71 -37.43
C ASN A 380 -11.47 3.22 -38.76
N LYS A 381 -11.71 1.95 -39.11
CA LYS A 381 -11.01 1.25 -40.21
C LYS A 381 -11.93 0.70 -41.31
N GLY A 382 -13.22 1.01 -41.26
CA GLY A 382 -14.22 0.56 -42.21
C GLY A 382 -15.23 -0.43 -41.61
N TRP A 383 -16.07 -0.99 -42.49
CA TRP A 383 -17.13 -1.92 -42.12
C TRP A 383 -16.58 -3.29 -41.73
N LEU A 384 -17.13 -3.85 -40.65
CA LEU A 384 -16.69 -5.07 -39.96
C LEU A 384 -15.27 -5.00 -39.37
N GLN A 385 -14.69 -3.81 -39.27
CA GLN A 385 -13.41 -3.56 -38.62
C GLN A 385 -13.66 -2.93 -37.24
N TRP A 386 -14.14 -3.76 -36.32
CA TRP A 386 -14.45 -3.35 -34.95
C TRP A 386 -13.18 -3.01 -34.15
N ASN A 387 -13.23 -1.90 -33.43
CA ASN A 387 -12.27 -1.49 -32.41
C ASN A 387 -12.85 -1.77 -31.03
N HIS A 388 -11.99 -2.15 -30.08
CA HIS A 388 -12.31 -2.34 -28.67
C HIS A 388 -11.32 -1.57 -27.79
N PRO A 389 -11.42 -0.24 -27.74
CA PRO A 389 -10.60 0.58 -26.84
C PRO A 389 -10.83 0.20 -25.38
N VAL A 390 -9.75 0.17 -24.59
CA VAL A 390 -9.79 -0.07 -23.14
C VAL A 390 -8.98 1.02 -22.43
N LEU A 391 -9.57 1.64 -21.42
CA LEU A 391 -8.94 2.57 -20.50
C LEU A 391 -8.94 1.98 -19.09
N GLU A 392 -7.80 2.01 -18.41
CA GLU A 392 -7.70 1.69 -16.98
C GLU A 392 -7.57 2.98 -16.17
N VAL A 393 -8.42 3.16 -15.16
CA VAL A 393 -8.59 4.43 -14.45
C VAL A 393 -8.92 4.21 -12.97
N GLN A 394 -8.32 5.00 -12.08
CA GLN A 394 -8.72 5.06 -10.67
C GLN A 394 -9.88 6.02 -10.46
N ILE A 395 -10.92 5.55 -9.78
CA ILE A 395 -12.08 6.34 -9.36
C ILE A 395 -12.01 6.53 -7.84
N THR A 396 -11.93 7.78 -7.40
CA THR A 396 -11.82 8.17 -5.98
C THR A 396 -12.97 9.07 -5.52
N SER A 397 -13.71 9.69 -6.44
CA SER A 397 -14.82 10.61 -6.14
C SER A 397 -16.17 9.91 -5.90
N GLY A 398 -16.29 8.63 -6.23
CA GLY A 398 -17.56 7.88 -6.23
C GLY A 398 -18.53 8.27 -7.35
N THR A 399 -18.11 9.10 -8.30
CA THR A 399 -18.87 9.49 -9.49
C THR A 399 -17.97 9.44 -10.71
N ALA A 400 -18.51 9.16 -11.90
CA ALA A 400 -17.77 9.27 -13.15
C ALA A 400 -18.68 9.72 -14.28
N ARG A 401 -18.15 10.53 -15.20
CA ARG A 401 -18.79 10.84 -16.47
C ARG A 401 -18.06 10.08 -17.57
N ILE A 402 -18.76 9.17 -18.22
CA ILE A 402 -18.27 8.39 -19.36
C ILE A 402 -18.77 9.06 -20.63
N SER A 403 -17.86 9.44 -21.52
CA SER A 403 -18.17 10.23 -22.71
C SER A 403 -17.56 9.63 -23.96
N LEU A 404 -18.37 9.53 -25.01
CA LEU A 404 -17.93 9.34 -26.39
C LEU A 404 -18.09 10.67 -27.13
N HIS A 405 -16.98 11.25 -27.57
CA HIS A 405 -16.96 12.44 -28.42
C HIS A 405 -16.62 12.06 -29.86
N VAL A 406 -17.41 12.54 -30.81
CA VAL A 406 -17.24 12.27 -32.24
C VAL A 406 -17.33 13.56 -33.03
N LYS A 407 -16.32 13.81 -33.86
CA LYS A 407 -16.30 14.89 -34.85
C LYS A 407 -16.05 14.30 -36.24
N GLY A 408 -17.09 14.33 -37.08
CA GLY A 408 -17.08 13.74 -38.41
C GLY A 408 -17.18 14.78 -39.53
N LYS A 409 -16.63 14.44 -40.69
CA LYS A 409 -16.87 15.14 -41.96
C LYS A 409 -18.18 14.64 -42.58
N ALA A 410 -18.65 15.34 -43.60
CA ALA A 410 -19.77 14.90 -44.42
C ALA A 410 -19.56 13.46 -44.92
N GLY A 411 -20.54 12.59 -44.68
CA GLY A 411 -20.52 11.20 -45.11
C GLY A 411 -19.82 10.23 -44.16
N ASN A 412 -19.14 10.71 -43.10
CA ASN A 412 -18.59 9.81 -42.09
C ASN A 412 -19.72 9.09 -41.35
N TRP A 413 -19.53 7.80 -41.10
CA TRP A 413 -20.46 6.96 -40.34
C TRP A 413 -19.72 6.09 -39.32
N GLY A 414 -20.47 5.62 -38.32
CA GLY A 414 -20.02 4.58 -37.42
C GLY A 414 -21.15 3.90 -36.66
N TRP A 415 -20.80 2.80 -36.02
CA TRP A 415 -21.64 1.98 -35.16
C TRP A 415 -20.94 1.77 -33.84
N VAL A 416 -21.66 2.02 -32.74
CA VAL A 416 -21.14 1.97 -31.37
C VAL A 416 -22.06 1.11 -30.54
N ASP A 417 -21.48 0.25 -29.72
CA ASP A 417 -22.22 -0.71 -28.90
C ASP A 417 -21.39 -1.15 -27.69
N GLU A 418 -22.04 -1.85 -26.77
CA GLU A 418 -21.43 -2.57 -25.65
C GLU A 418 -20.43 -1.74 -24.82
N PHE A 419 -20.90 -0.65 -24.21
CA PHE A 419 -20.06 0.06 -23.24
C PHE A 419 -19.87 -0.74 -21.96
N GLN A 420 -18.70 -0.69 -21.35
CA GLN A 420 -18.43 -1.36 -20.09
C GLN A 420 -17.66 -0.44 -19.16
N LEU A 421 -18.11 -0.36 -17.91
CA LEU A 421 -17.35 0.23 -16.81
C LEU A 421 -17.32 -0.81 -15.68
N ILE A 422 -16.21 -1.53 -15.55
CA ILE A 422 -16.08 -2.68 -14.64
C ILE A 422 -15.00 -2.39 -13.60
N LYS A 423 -15.32 -2.56 -12.31
CA LYS A 423 -14.32 -2.45 -11.23
C LYS A 423 -13.41 -3.67 -11.25
N VAL A 424 -12.10 -3.47 -11.29
CA VAL A 424 -11.08 -4.53 -11.36
C VAL A 424 -10.19 -4.62 -10.12
N LYS A 425 -10.06 -3.55 -9.32
CA LYS A 425 -9.33 -3.53 -8.03
C LYS A 425 -10.01 -2.64 -7.01
#